data_AF-A0A7X7Y6F3-F1
#
_entry.id   AF-A0A7X7Y6F3-F1
#
_cell.length_a   1.000
_cell.length_b   1.000
_cell.length_c   1.000
_cell.angle_alpha   90.00
_cell.angle_beta   90.00
_cell.angle_gamma   90.00
#
_symmetry.space_group_name_H-M   'P 1'
#
loop_
_entity.id
_entity.type
_entity.pdbx_description
1 polymer ?
#
loop_
_entity_poly.entity_id
_entity_poly.type
_entity_poly.pdbx_seq_one_letter_code
_entity_poly.pdbx_strand_id
1 'polypeptide(L)'
;LVAIKGAIGWTLFGIVWGLALFGTVFKVFYVDRFLHLSTVLYVMIGWMIVFAWKPLVSSIPMYAVVFLVIGGVIYSVGAIFYVWRGFLYHHAVWHLFVIGGSIMHFVAVMSLIN
;
A
#
# COMPACT_ATOMS: atom_id res chain seq x y z
N LEU A 1 -11.26 -7.91 7.50
CA LEU A 1 -11.69 -9.20 8.08
C LEU A 1 -11.17 -9.39 9.51
N VAL A 2 -9.88 -9.19 9.76
CA VAL A 2 -9.29 -9.27 11.12
C VAL A 2 -9.60 -8.01 11.94
N ALA A 3 -9.11 -6.84 11.50
CA ALA A 3 -9.33 -5.56 12.17
C ALA A 3 -10.72 -4.96 11.87
N ILE A 4 -11.06 -4.78 10.59
CA ILE A 4 -12.35 -4.25 10.17
C ILE A 4 -13.27 -5.41 9.76
N LYS A 5 -14.33 -5.63 10.54
CA LYS A 5 -15.34 -6.67 10.33
C LYS A 5 -16.58 -6.13 9.60
N GLY A 6 -17.45 -7.03 9.15
CA GLY A 6 -18.72 -6.67 8.51
C GLY A 6 -18.59 -6.15 7.08
N ALA A 7 -19.63 -5.48 6.60
CA ALA A 7 -19.77 -5.06 5.20
C ALA A 7 -18.60 -4.19 4.72
N ILE A 8 -18.14 -3.23 5.53
CA ILE A 8 -17.03 -2.32 5.17
C ILE A 8 -15.74 -3.08 4.85
N GLY A 9 -15.41 -4.08 5.68
CA GLY A 9 -14.21 -4.89 5.49
C GLY A 9 -14.26 -5.72 4.21
N TRP A 10 -15.42 -6.29 3.90
CA TRP A 10 -15.63 -7.05 2.65
C TRP A 10 -15.67 -6.15 1.41
N THR A 11 -16.29 -4.97 1.49
CA THR A 11 -16.30 -4.00 0.39
C THR A 11 -14.88 -3.54 0.06
N LEU A 12 -14.09 -3.15 1.06
CA LEU A 12 -12.69 -2.77 0.84
C LEU A 12 -11.89 -3.93 0.25
N PHE A 13 -12.05 -5.13 0.78
CA PHE A 13 -11.38 -6.32 0.26
C PHE A 13 -11.71 -6.54 -1.21
N GLY A 14 -13.00 -6.50 -1.58
CA GLY A 14 -13.46 -6.69 -2.95
C GLY A 14 -12.92 -5.64 -3.90
N ILE A 15 -12.91 -4.36 -3.51
CA ILE A 15 -12.38 -3.29 -4.36
C ILE A 15 -10.86 -3.42 -4.52
N VAL A 16 -10.11 -3.65 -3.43
CA VAL A 16 -8.65 -3.80 -3.50
C VAL A 16 -8.28 -5.00 -4.38
N TRP A 17 -8.94 -6.14 -4.22
CA TRP A 17 -8.70 -7.33 -5.06
C TRP A 17 -9.11 -7.11 -6.51
N GLY A 18 -10.24 -6.46 -6.76
CA GLY A 18 -10.68 -6.10 -8.10
C GLY A 18 -9.66 -5.21 -8.82
N LEU A 19 -9.18 -4.16 -8.14
CA LEU A 19 -8.13 -3.27 -8.67
C LEU A 19 -6.80 -4.00 -8.86
N ALA A 20 -6.44 -4.91 -7.95
CA ALA A 20 -5.21 -5.70 -8.07
C ALA A 20 -5.25 -6.65 -9.28
N LEU A 21 -6.37 -7.36 -9.48
CA LEU A 21 -6.58 -8.22 -10.64
C LEU A 21 -6.57 -7.40 -11.93
N PHE A 22 -7.32 -6.30 -11.96
CA PHE A 22 -7.34 -5.38 -13.09
C PHE A 22 -5.93 -4.86 -13.42
N GLY A 23 -5.21 -4.36 -12.42
CA GLY A 23 -3.85 -3.85 -12.58
C GLY A 23 -2.87 -4.92 -13.06
N THR A 24 -3.02 -6.16 -12.60
CA THR A 24 -2.21 -7.31 -13.04
C THR A 24 -2.46 -7.62 -14.52
N VAL A 25 -3.74 -7.75 -14.91
CA VAL A 25 -4.13 -8.00 -16.31
C VAL A 25 -3.65 -6.86 -17.21
N PHE A 26 -3.87 -5.61 -16.80
CA PHE A 26 -3.40 -4.44 -17.54
C PHE A 26 -1.89 -4.47 -17.74
N LYS A 27 -1.12 -4.81 -16.70
CA LYS A 27 0.34 -4.83 -16.77
C LYS A 27 0.88 -5.96 -17.64
N VAL A 28 0.17 -7.09 -17.75
CA VAL A 28 0.52 -8.18 -18.68
C VAL A 28 0.41 -7.75 -20.14
N PHE A 29 -0.62 -6.97 -20.51
CA PHE A 29 -0.83 -6.53 -21.89
C PHE A 29 -0.06 -5.25 -22.27
N TYR A 30 0.27 -4.39 -21.30
CA TYR A 30 0.87 -3.07 -21.53
C TYR A 30 2.20 -2.85 -20.79
N VAL A 31 3.06 -3.87 -20.80
CA VAL A 31 4.40 -3.83 -20.18
C VAL A 31 5.17 -2.58 -20.64
N ASP A 32 5.73 -1.85 -19.68
CA ASP A 32 6.58 -0.64 -19.82
C ASP A 32 6.00 0.58 -20.55
N ARG A 33 4.81 0.48 -21.16
CA ARG A 33 4.19 1.62 -21.87
C ARG A 33 3.65 2.69 -20.93
N PHE A 34 3.15 2.30 -19.76
CA PHE A 34 2.44 3.19 -18.84
C PHE A 34 3.01 3.16 -17.41
N LEU A 35 4.33 3.33 -17.28
CA LEU A 35 5.04 3.34 -15.99
C LEU A 35 4.33 4.24 -14.96
N HIS A 36 4.12 5.51 -15.27
CA HIS A 36 3.52 6.49 -14.36
C HIS A 36 2.09 6.11 -13.95
N LEU A 37 1.25 5.71 -14.90
CA LEU A 37 -0.13 5.30 -14.62
C LEU A 37 -0.16 4.09 -13.69
N SER A 38 0.72 3.12 -13.94
CA SER A 38 0.83 1.93 -13.09
C SER A 38 1.23 2.31 -11.66
N THR A 39 2.20 3.22 -11.49
CA THR A 39 2.61 3.70 -10.16
C THR A 39 1.48 4.41 -9.44
N VAL A 40 0.73 5.27 -10.12
CA VAL A 40 -0.43 5.98 -9.54
C VAL A 40 -1.50 4.99 -9.09
N LEU A 41 -1.80 3.97 -9.91
CA LEU A 41 -2.73 2.90 -9.54
C LEU A 41 -2.28 2.16 -8.26
N TYR A 42 -0.99 1.81 -8.15
CA TYR A 42 -0.47 1.16 -6.94
C TYR A 42 -0.60 2.05 -5.69
N VAL A 43 -0.29 3.36 -5.80
CA VAL A 43 -0.43 4.29 -4.68
C VAL A 43 -1.91 4.44 -4.29
N MET A 44 -2.82 4.55 -5.26
CA MET A 44 -4.26 4.62 -4.97
C MET A 44 -4.77 3.38 -4.23
N ILE A 45 -4.33 2.18 -4.63
CA ILE A 45 -4.67 0.93 -3.91
C ILE A 45 -4.18 1.00 -2.46
N GLY A 46 -2.95 1.46 -2.22
CA GLY A 46 -2.40 1.59 -0.86
C GLY A 46 -3.17 2.59 0.03
N TRP A 47 -3.65 3.68 -0.55
CA TRP A 47 -4.37 4.74 0.18
C TRP A 47 -5.85 4.44 0.40
N MET A 48 -6.39 3.37 -0.18
CA MET A 48 -7.79 2.96 0.00
C MET A 48 -8.20 2.81 1.47
N ILE A 49 -7.26 2.48 2.35
CA ILE A 49 -7.53 2.29 3.77
C ILE A 49 -8.03 3.57 4.47
N VAL A 50 -7.72 4.76 3.92
CA VAL A 50 -8.19 6.05 4.45
C VAL A 50 -9.71 6.17 4.41
N PHE A 51 -10.39 5.54 3.45
CA PHE A 51 -11.86 5.52 3.41
C PHE A 51 -12.49 4.77 4.59
N ALA A 52 -11.74 3.86 5.23
CA ALA A 52 -12.14 3.18 6.45
C ALA A 52 -11.33 3.65 7.67
N TRP A 53 -10.85 4.89 7.68
CA TRP A 53 -10.02 5.43 8.76
C TRP A 53 -10.69 5.35 10.13
N LYS A 54 -11.95 5.81 10.24
CA LYS A 54 -12.72 5.78 11.50
C LYS A 54 -12.83 4.35 12.07
N PRO A 55 -13.38 3.37 11.33
CA PRO A 55 -13.47 2.01 11.85
C PRO A 55 -12.08 1.40 12.08
N LEU A 56 -11.06 1.71 11.27
CA LEU A 56 -9.69 1.23 11.47
C LEU A 56 -9.13 1.63 12.84
N VAL A 57 -9.06 2.94 13.12
CA VAL A 57 -8.44 3.48 14.35
C VAL A 57 -9.21 3.05 15.59
N SER A 58 -10.51 2.83 15.48
CA SER A 58 -11.33 2.30 16.59
C SER A 58 -11.13 0.80 16.83
N SER A 59 -10.60 0.06 15.85
CA SER A 59 -10.53 -1.41 15.87
C SER A 59 -9.14 -1.96 16.15
N ILE A 60 -8.10 -1.11 16.15
CA ILE A 60 -6.72 -1.52 16.40
C ILE A 60 -6.05 -0.60 17.42
N PRO A 61 -5.03 -1.09 18.15
CA PRO A 61 -4.26 -0.25 19.06
C PRO A 61 -3.59 0.93 18.36
N MET A 62 -3.49 2.07 19.04
CA MET A 62 -2.92 3.31 18.47
C MET A 62 -1.50 3.10 17.92
N TYR A 63 -0.68 2.29 18.57
CA TYR A 63 0.68 2.03 18.12
C TYR A 63 0.69 1.30 16.75
N ALA A 64 -0.28 0.41 16.48
CA ALA A 64 -0.42 -0.26 15.18
C ALA A 64 -0.85 0.73 14.09
N VAL A 65 -1.70 1.70 14.43
CA VAL A 65 -2.05 2.83 13.54
C VAL A 65 -0.81 3.63 13.17
N VAL A 66 0.05 3.95 14.15
CA VAL A 66 1.29 4.71 13.91
C VAL A 66 2.20 3.97 12.93
N PHE A 67 2.40 2.66 13.12
CA PHE A 67 3.19 1.85 12.19
C PHE A 67 2.58 1.81 10.78
N LEU A 68 1.25 1.70 10.65
CA LEU A 68 0.57 1.77 9.34
C LEU A 68 0.79 3.12 8.65
N VAL A 69 0.66 4.23 9.38
CA VAL A 69 0.86 5.58 8.83
C VAL A 69 2.31 5.77 8.38
N ILE A 70 3.28 5.42 9.23
CA ILE A 70 4.71 5.51 8.90
C ILE A 70 5.00 4.65 7.66
N GLY A 71 4.51 3.41 7.62
CA GLY A 71 4.65 2.52 6.48
C GLY A 71 4.07 3.11 5.20
N GLY A 72 2.86 3.68 5.26
CA GLY A 72 2.20 4.33 4.12
C GLY A 72 2.95 5.55 3.59
N VAL A 73 3.53 6.37 4.49
CA VAL A 73 4.40 7.50 4.12
C VAL A 73 5.68 7.00 3.44
N ILE A 74 6.36 6.00 4.02
CA ILE A 74 7.57 5.42 3.44
C ILE A 74 7.30 4.88 2.02
N TYR A 75 6.19 4.16 1.82
CA TYR A 75 5.79 3.69 0.48
C TYR A 75 5.55 4.83 -0.51
N SER A 76 4.85 5.88 -0.07
CA SER A 76 4.50 7.02 -0.92
C SER A 76 5.74 7.81 -1.33
N VAL A 77 6.69 8.01 -0.41
CA VAL A 77 7.99 8.63 -0.69
C VAL A 77 8.82 7.73 -1.62
N GLY A 78 8.84 6.42 -1.38
CA GLY A 78 9.51 5.46 -2.25
C GLY A 78 9.03 5.52 -3.71
N ALA A 79 7.73 5.71 -3.92
CA ALA A 79 7.15 5.83 -5.27
C ALA A 79 7.74 7.00 -6.08
N ILE A 80 8.19 8.08 -5.41
CA ILE A 80 8.88 9.20 -6.07
C ILE A 80 10.22 8.72 -6.64
N PHE A 81 11.02 8.00 -5.85
CA PHE A 81 12.31 7.44 -6.30
C PHE A 81 12.17 6.37 -7.39
N TYR A 82 11.05 5.65 -7.42
CA TYR A 82 10.74 4.72 -8.51
C TYR A 82 10.62 5.44 -9.87
N VAL A 83 9.88 6.55 -9.89
CA VAL A 83 9.60 7.33 -11.09
C VAL A 83 10.78 8.23 -11.47
N TRP A 84 11.56 8.66 -10.49
CA TRP A 84 12.67 9.57 -10.68
C TRP A 84 13.90 8.88 -11.29
N ARG A 85 14.06 8.98 -12.62
CA ARG A 85 15.20 8.42 -13.38
C ARG A 85 16.44 9.33 -13.41
N GLY A 86 16.65 10.15 -12.37
CA GLY A 86 17.70 11.18 -12.35
C GLY A 86 19.10 10.71 -11.95
N PHE A 87 19.23 9.48 -11.43
CA PHE A 87 20.51 8.93 -10.98
C PHE A 87 20.55 7.40 -11.09
N LEU A 88 21.74 6.81 -11.20
CA LEU A 88 21.96 5.41 -11.59
C LEU A 88 21.24 4.37 -10.70
N TYR A 89 21.16 4.64 -9.38
CA TYR A 89 20.65 3.68 -8.39
C TYR A 89 19.23 3.98 -7.89
N HIS A 90 18.45 4.77 -8.64
CA HIS A 90 17.10 5.17 -8.23
C HIS A 90 16.18 3.98 -7.92
N HIS A 91 16.29 2.90 -8.69
CA HIS A 91 15.52 1.68 -8.48
C HIS A 91 15.92 0.93 -7.19
N ALA A 92 17.22 0.89 -6.87
CA ALA A 92 17.71 0.29 -5.64
C ALA A 92 17.25 1.08 -4.40
N VAL A 93 17.29 2.42 -4.49
CA VAL A 93 16.75 3.29 -3.44
C VAL A 93 15.26 3.03 -3.24
N TRP A 94 14.47 2.93 -4.31
CA TRP A 94 13.06 2.55 -4.23
C TRP A 94 12.85 1.23 -3.47
N HIS A 95 13.67 0.20 -3.73
CA HIS A 95 13.58 -1.06 -2.99
C HIS A 95 13.79 -0.89 -1.48
N LEU A 96 14.70 -0.02 -1.04
CA LEU A 96 14.89 0.26 0.40
C LEU A 96 13.63 0.84 1.05
N PHE A 97 12.93 1.76 0.36
CA PHE A 97 11.65 2.28 0.84
C PHE A 97 10.57 1.19 0.88
N VAL A 98 10.46 0.36 -0.16
CA VAL A 98 9.50 -0.76 -0.18
C VAL A 98 9.73 -1.73 0.98
N ILE A 99 10.99 -2.06 1.26
CA ILE A 99 11.36 -2.93 2.39
C ILE A 99 11.01 -2.26 3.72
N GLY A 100 11.41 -1.01 3.93
CA GLY A 100 11.09 -0.27 5.16
C GLY A 100 9.58 -0.16 5.40
N GLY A 101 8.82 0.18 4.36
CA GLY A 101 7.36 0.24 4.41
C GLY A 101 6.73 -1.12 4.72
N SER A 102 7.24 -2.20 4.13
CA SER A 102 6.81 -3.58 4.41
C SER A 102 7.06 -3.98 5.86
N ILE A 103 8.22 -3.66 6.42
CA ILE A 103 8.56 -3.95 7.82
C ILE A 103 7.57 -3.25 8.75
N MET A 104 7.25 -1.98 8.51
CA MET A 104 6.27 -1.25 9.34
C MET A 104 4.88 -1.88 9.26
N HIS A 105 4.41 -2.27 8.07
CA HIS A 105 3.13 -2.98 7.92
C HIS A 105 3.14 -4.35 8.59
N PHE A 106 4.24 -5.08 8.49
CA PHE A 106 4.42 -6.37 9.15
C PHE A 106 4.32 -6.23 10.67
N VAL A 107 5.03 -5.27 11.26
CA VAL A 107 4.97 -4.99 12.70
C VAL A 107 3.54 -4.61 13.12
N ALA A 108 2.86 -3.75 12.35
CA ALA A 108 1.49 -3.36 12.62
C ALA A 108 0.50 -4.54 12.61
N VAL A 109 0.68 -5.49 11.70
CA VAL A 109 -0.18 -6.69 11.62
C VAL A 109 0.17 -7.69 12.72
N MET A 110 1.46 -7.93 12.95
CA MET A 110 1.94 -8.86 13.97
C MET A 110 1.41 -8.48 15.36
N SER A 111 1.34 -7.18 15.62
CA SER A 111 0.80 -6.69 16.89
C SER A 111 -0.70 -6.81 17.07
N LEU A 112 -1.44 -7.22 16.04
CA LEU A 112 -2.87 -7.56 16.16
C LEU A 112 -3.10 -9.02 16.55
N ILE A 113 -2.06 -9.86 16.40
CA ILE A 113 -2.14 -11.32 16.56
C ILE A 113 -1.56 -11.75 17.92
N ASN A 114 -0.69 -10.92 18.51
CA ASN A 114 -0.14 -11.09 19.87
C ASN A 114 -0.99 -10.36 20.91
#